data_AF-A0A1W1V5J2-F1
#
_entry.id   AF-A0A1W1V5J2-F1
#
_cell.length_a   1.000
_cell.length_b   1.000
_cell.length_c   1.000
_cell.angle_alpha   90.00
_cell.angle_beta   90.00
_cell.angle_gamma   90.00
#
_symmetry.space_group_name_H-M   'P 1'
#
loop_
_entity.id
_entity.type
_entity.pdbx_description
1 polymer ?
#
loop_
_entity_poly.entity_id
_entity_poly.type
_entity_poly.pdbx_seq_one_letter_code
_entity_poly.pdbx_strand_id
1 'polypeptide(L)'
;MTTPAHERGRKLIQLYRRGVGGERENAGRLLATHLRAHDLTLYDLDPSLPVSQDVRALEAWRESAALLVKLGTPEQDEVLTQLVDAEDLTQAELERVLAATDLEKLVRLRAEGWAYSDALEAADFERAGQGLTPAEVLPHAGPLAERVRAALRERHGALTRPQRLLRAANPLTAHLFLGFVESVGGRGARLTEDGVSVRLSPDQLARVRTLMATYGEGLTQQALRQAEALALEKGREHP
;
A
#
# COMPACT_ATOMS: atom_id res chain seq x y z
N MET A 1 -32.18 -23.84 -2.97
CA MET A 1 -32.83 -23.85 -1.65
C MET A 1 -31.75 -24.11 -0.60
N THR A 2 -31.57 -23.21 0.36
CA THR A 2 -30.58 -23.37 1.43
C THR A 2 -31.07 -24.44 2.41
N THR A 3 -30.30 -25.51 2.63
CA THR A 3 -30.66 -26.52 3.64
C THR A 3 -30.08 -26.14 5.01
N PRO A 4 -30.66 -26.63 6.13
CA PRO A 4 -30.09 -26.42 7.47
C PRO A 4 -28.63 -26.86 7.58
N ALA A 5 -28.22 -27.87 6.80
CA ALA A 5 -26.85 -28.32 6.69
C ALA A 5 -25.94 -27.27 6.03
N HIS A 6 -26.42 -26.54 5.01
CA HIS A 6 -25.64 -25.47 4.37
C HIS A 6 -25.46 -24.28 5.32
N GLU A 7 -26.50 -23.88 6.05
CA GLU A 7 -26.43 -22.75 6.99
C GLU A 7 -25.44 -23.03 8.14
N ARG A 8 -25.52 -24.23 8.72
CA ARG A 8 -24.57 -24.67 9.75
C ARG A 8 -23.15 -24.72 9.21
N GLY A 9 -22.96 -25.22 7.99
CA GLY A 9 -21.66 -25.27 7.32
C GLY A 9 -21.04 -23.87 7.14
N ARG A 10 -21.81 -22.91 6.61
CA ARG A 10 -21.35 -21.51 6.45
C ARG A 10 -20.99 -20.86 7.78
N LYS A 11 -21.77 -21.10 8.83
CA LYS A 11 -21.46 -20.59 10.18
C LYS A 11 -20.14 -21.16 10.71
N LEU A 12 -19.88 -22.44 10.48
CA LEU A 12 -18.62 -23.08 10.85
C LEU A 12 -17.43 -22.55 10.04
N ILE A 13 -17.60 -22.23 8.74
CA ILE A 13 -16.58 -21.54 7.93
C ILE A 13 -16.23 -20.18 8.55
N GLN A 14 -17.23 -19.36 8.90
CA GLN A 14 -17.00 -18.05 9.51
C GLN A 14 -16.28 -18.15 10.87
N LEU A 15 -16.69 -19.09 11.72
CA LEU A 15 -16.04 -19.35 13.00
C LEU A 15 -14.60 -19.82 12.83
N TYR A 16 -14.34 -20.69 11.86
CA TYR A 16 -12.98 -21.14 11.56
C TYR A 16 -12.08 -19.99 11.08
N ARG A 17 -12.60 -19.10 10.21
CA ARG A 17 -11.82 -17.97 9.67
C ARG A 17 -11.54 -16.88 10.72
N ARG A 18 -12.50 -16.58 11.59
CA ARG A 18 -12.40 -15.49 12.58
C ARG A 18 -11.92 -15.92 13.96
N GLY A 19 -12.01 -17.21 14.28
CA GLY A 19 -11.60 -17.74 15.58
C GLY A 19 -10.09 -17.67 15.78
N VAL A 20 -9.68 -17.66 17.06
CA VAL A 20 -8.27 -17.68 17.48
C VAL A 20 -7.99 -18.89 18.38
N GLY A 21 -6.79 -19.48 18.26
CA GLY A 21 -6.37 -20.61 19.09
C GLY A 21 -7.33 -21.80 19.06
N GLY A 22 -7.73 -22.28 20.25
CA GLY A 22 -8.56 -23.48 20.40
C GLY A 22 -9.98 -23.36 19.82
N GLU A 23 -10.53 -22.15 19.69
CA GLU A 23 -11.83 -21.94 19.04
C GLU A 23 -11.75 -22.25 17.54
N ARG A 24 -10.69 -21.79 16.89
CA ARG A 24 -10.41 -22.08 15.48
C ARG A 24 -10.22 -23.57 15.26
N GLU A 25 -9.39 -24.23 16.07
CA GLU A 25 -9.16 -25.68 15.95
C GLU A 25 -10.46 -26.48 16.10
N ASN A 26 -11.28 -26.14 17.11
CA ASN A 26 -12.55 -26.83 17.33
C ASN A 26 -13.55 -26.57 16.19
N ALA A 27 -13.66 -25.33 15.70
CA ALA A 27 -14.47 -24.99 14.54
C ALA A 27 -14.03 -25.77 13.29
N GLY A 28 -12.72 -25.91 13.08
CA GLY A 28 -12.15 -26.67 11.96
C GLY A 28 -12.47 -28.16 12.03
N ARG A 29 -12.36 -28.76 13.22
CA ARG A 29 -12.75 -30.17 13.45
C ARG A 29 -14.24 -30.39 13.22
N LEU A 30 -15.08 -29.49 13.73
CA LEU A 30 -16.53 -29.54 13.55
C LEU A 30 -16.92 -29.36 12.08
N LEU A 31 -16.27 -28.43 11.36
CA LEU A 31 -16.48 -28.23 9.93
C LEU A 31 -16.10 -29.46 9.11
N ALA A 32 -14.91 -30.03 9.35
CA ALA A 32 -14.45 -31.24 8.67
C ALA A 32 -15.43 -32.42 8.89
N THR A 33 -15.96 -32.54 10.11
CA THR A 33 -16.94 -33.58 10.45
C THR A 33 -18.28 -33.33 9.76
N HIS A 34 -18.73 -32.08 9.74
CA HIS A 34 -19.99 -31.65 9.13
C HIS A 34 -19.99 -31.86 7.61
N LEU A 35 -18.89 -31.51 6.93
CA LEU A 35 -18.71 -31.73 5.49
C LEU A 35 -18.85 -33.22 5.13
N ARG A 36 -18.14 -34.09 5.86
CA ARG A 36 -18.21 -35.55 5.63
C ARG A 36 -19.58 -36.14 5.94
N ALA A 37 -20.22 -35.71 7.02
CA ALA A 37 -21.51 -36.25 7.45
C ALA A 37 -22.65 -35.96 6.46
N HIS A 38 -22.50 -34.89 5.67
CA HIS A 38 -23.50 -34.46 4.70
C HIS A 38 -23.04 -34.60 3.24
N ASP A 39 -21.88 -35.22 3.01
CA ASP A 39 -21.23 -35.33 1.69
C ASP A 39 -21.15 -33.98 0.94
N LEU A 40 -20.83 -32.92 1.69
CA LEU A 40 -20.67 -31.56 1.17
C LEU A 40 -19.20 -31.25 0.98
N THR A 41 -18.90 -30.42 0.00
CA THR A 41 -17.60 -29.76 -0.18
C THR A 41 -17.68 -28.30 0.30
N LEU A 42 -16.52 -27.66 0.44
CA LEU A 42 -16.45 -26.22 0.72
C LEU A 42 -17.16 -25.40 -0.38
N TYR A 43 -17.02 -25.79 -1.65
CA TYR A 43 -17.73 -25.19 -2.79
C TYR A 43 -19.26 -25.23 -2.63
N ASP A 44 -19.81 -26.34 -2.12
CA ASP A 44 -21.26 -26.47 -1.92
C ASP A 44 -21.78 -25.49 -0.84
N LEU A 45 -20.94 -25.17 0.14
CA LEU A 45 -21.27 -24.19 1.18
C LEU A 45 -21.10 -22.75 0.70
N ASP A 46 -20.04 -22.50 -0.07
CA ASP A 46 -19.68 -21.23 -0.69
C ASP A 46 -18.97 -21.47 -2.04
N PRO A 47 -19.61 -21.12 -3.18
CA PRO A 47 -19.09 -21.38 -4.53
C PRO A 47 -17.75 -20.71 -4.86
N SER A 48 -17.25 -19.83 -3.99
CA SER A 48 -15.92 -19.23 -4.11
C SER A 48 -14.78 -20.11 -3.58
N LEU A 49 -15.12 -21.20 -2.88
CA LEU A 49 -14.19 -22.12 -2.26
C LEU A 49 -13.88 -23.32 -3.17
N PRO A 50 -12.75 -24.01 -2.99
CA PRO A 50 -12.43 -25.19 -3.77
C PRO A 50 -13.42 -26.35 -3.53
N VAL A 51 -13.59 -27.20 -4.54
CA VAL A 51 -14.31 -28.48 -4.43
C VAL A 51 -13.47 -29.45 -3.59
N SER A 52 -13.49 -29.27 -2.28
CA SER A 52 -12.68 -30.02 -1.31
C SER A 52 -13.40 -30.12 0.04
N GLN A 53 -13.14 -31.20 0.77
CA GLN A 53 -13.50 -31.36 2.18
C GLN A 53 -12.34 -31.02 3.14
N ASP A 54 -11.16 -30.69 2.59
CA ASP A 54 -10.01 -30.29 3.39
C ASP A 54 -10.16 -28.85 3.88
N VAL A 55 -10.41 -28.72 5.19
CA VAL A 55 -10.58 -27.43 5.86
C VAL A 55 -9.31 -26.58 5.82
N ARG A 56 -8.13 -27.18 5.68
CA ARG A 56 -6.87 -26.44 5.52
C ARG A 56 -6.82 -25.62 4.23
N ALA A 57 -7.62 -25.98 3.23
CA ALA A 57 -7.75 -25.18 2.02
C ALA A 57 -8.30 -23.76 2.29
N LEU A 58 -9.01 -23.55 3.41
CA LEU A 58 -9.46 -22.23 3.85
C LEU A 58 -8.31 -21.33 4.33
N GLU A 59 -7.16 -21.88 4.70
CA GLU A 59 -6.00 -21.11 5.17
C GLU A 59 -5.28 -20.40 4.03
N ALA A 60 -5.27 -21.01 2.84
CA ALA A 60 -4.75 -20.42 1.61
C ALA A 60 -5.82 -19.64 0.82
N TRP A 61 -7.08 -19.67 1.27
CA TRP A 61 -8.18 -19.04 0.55
C TRP A 61 -8.24 -17.54 0.76
N ARG A 62 -8.17 -16.82 -0.36
CA ARG A 62 -8.23 -15.36 -0.45
C ARG A 62 -9.61 -14.94 -0.94
N GLU A 63 -10.35 -14.22 -0.10
CA GLU A 63 -11.67 -13.70 -0.45
C GLU A 63 -11.60 -12.78 -1.68
N SER A 64 -10.52 -12.00 -1.76
CA SER A 64 -10.21 -11.15 -2.91
C SER A 64 -10.10 -11.94 -4.22
N ALA A 65 -9.60 -13.18 -4.20
CA ALA A 65 -9.54 -14.02 -5.40
C ALA A 65 -10.94 -14.36 -5.94
N ALA A 66 -11.92 -14.55 -5.06
CA ALA A 66 -13.30 -14.78 -5.45
C ALA A 66 -14.00 -13.54 -6.00
N LEU A 67 -13.68 -12.37 -5.44
CA LEU A 67 -14.20 -11.09 -5.89
C LEU A 67 -13.62 -10.70 -7.26
N LEU A 68 -12.34 -11.02 -7.52
CA LEU A 68 -11.68 -10.75 -8.80
C LEU A 68 -12.36 -11.43 -9.99
N VAL A 69 -13.03 -12.57 -9.79
CA VAL A 69 -13.75 -13.28 -10.86
C VAL A 69 -14.99 -12.51 -11.34
N LYS A 70 -15.50 -11.60 -10.50
CA LYS A 70 -16.65 -10.73 -10.80
C LYS A 70 -16.27 -9.40 -11.47
N LEU A 71 -14.98 -9.17 -11.74
CA LEU A 71 -14.56 -8.04 -12.56
C LEU A 71 -15.02 -8.24 -14.01
N GLY A 72 -15.65 -7.23 -14.59
CA GLY A 72 -16.27 -7.29 -15.92
C GLY A 72 -17.71 -7.82 -15.94
N THR A 73 -18.30 -8.13 -14.79
CA THR A 73 -19.71 -8.52 -14.68
C THR A 73 -20.57 -7.35 -14.18
N PRO A 74 -21.92 -7.44 -14.22
CA PRO A 74 -22.80 -6.38 -13.67
C PRO A 74 -22.55 -6.07 -12.19
N GLU A 75 -22.01 -7.01 -11.42
CA GLU A 75 -21.65 -6.86 -10.01
C GLU A 75 -20.31 -6.16 -9.77
N GLN A 76 -19.60 -5.74 -10.83
CA GLN A 76 -18.27 -5.14 -10.74
C GLN A 76 -18.20 -3.97 -9.75
N ASP A 77 -19.14 -3.02 -9.82
CA ASP A 77 -19.11 -1.83 -8.98
C ASP A 77 -19.21 -2.18 -7.48
N GLU A 78 -19.99 -3.20 -7.12
CA GLU A 78 -20.12 -3.68 -5.75
C GLU A 78 -18.81 -4.31 -5.26
N VAL A 79 -18.21 -5.19 -6.07
CA VAL A 79 -16.98 -5.87 -5.67
C VAL A 79 -15.76 -4.96 -5.66
N LEU A 80 -15.73 -3.94 -6.52
CA LEU A 80 -14.65 -2.95 -6.52
C LEU A 80 -14.55 -2.21 -5.18
N THR A 81 -15.67 -1.93 -4.52
CA THR A 81 -15.64 -1.28 -3.20
C THR A 81 -14.93 -2.10 -2.12
N GLN A 82 -14.93 -3.44 -2.26
CA GLN A 82 -14.24 -4.35 -1.34
C GLN A 82 -12.79 -4.57 -1.79
N LEU A 83 -12.57 -4.74 -3.09
CA LEU A 83 -11.25 -4.99 -3.68
C LEU A 83 -10.29 -3.80 -3.50
N VAL A 84 -10.78 -2.55 -3.45
CA VAL A 84 -9.90 -1.39 -3.24
C VAL A 84 -9.22 -1.38 -1.86
N ASP A 85 -9.84 -2.00 -0.86
CA ASP A 85 -9.32 -2.09 0.51
C ASP A 85 -8.65 -3.45 0.80
N ALA A 86 -8.62 -4.37 -0.18
CA ALA A 86 -8.04 -5.70 0.01
C ALA A 86 -6.51 -5.66 0.21
N GLU A 87 -6.05 -6.31 1.29
CA GLU A 87 -4.63 -6.34 1.68
C GLU A 87 -3.83 -7.50 1.05
N ASP A 88 -4.52 -8.52 0.53
CA ASP A 88 -3.96 -9.80 0.07
C ASP A 88 -3.86 -9.91 -1.46
N LEU A 89 -4.02 -8.79 -2.18
CA LEU A 89 -3.85 -8.73 -3.63
C LEU A 89 -2.38 -8.84 -4.01
N THR A 90 -2.10 -9.70 -4.99
CA THR A 90 -0.80 -9.70 -5.68
C THR A 90 -0.67 -8.46 -6.57
N GLN A 91 0.56 -8.13 -6.99
CA GLN A 91 0.81 -6.98 -7.88
C GLN A 91 0.01 -7.05 -9.18
N ALA A 92 -0.04 -8.22 -9.84
CA ALA A 92 -0.80 -8.41 -11.07
C ALA A 92 -2.32 -8.26 -10.86
N GLU A 93 -2.84 -8.72 -9.72
CA GLU A 93 -4.25 -8.56 -9.38
C GLU A 93 -4.59 -7.10 -9.05
N LEU A 94 -3.71 -6.40 -8.33
CA LEU A 94 -3.85 -4.97 -8.05
C LEU A 94 -3.88 -4.16 -9.35
N GLU A 95 -3.01 -4.46 -10.31
CA GLU A 95 -3.02 -3.83 -11.64
C GLU A 95 -4.34 -4.09 -12.39
N ARG A 96 -4.88 -5.30 -12.29
CA ARG A 96 -6.19 -5.65 -12.87
C ARG A 96 -7.34 -4.89 -12.21
N VAL A 97 -7.35 -4.78 -10.87
CA VAL A 97 -8.35 -3.99 -10.14
C VAL A 97 -8.25 -2.51 -10.52
N LEU A 98 -7.02 -1.98 -10.58
CA LEU A 98 -6.76 -0.59 -10.95
C LEU A 98 -7.25 -0.28 -12.37
N ALA A 99 -7.03 -1.17 -13.33
CA ALA A 99 -7.52 -1.02 -14.70
C ALA A 99 -9.06 -1.00 -14.79
N ALA A 100 -9.76 -1.67 -13.86
CA ALA A 100 -11.22 -1.69 -13.79
C ALA A 100 -11.80 -0.55 -12.93
N THR A 101 -10.96 0.20 -12.20
CA THR A 101 -11.38 1.23 -11.25
C THR A 101 -11.43 2.60 -11.91
N ASP A 102 -12.57 3.28 -11.83
CA ASP A 102 -12.65 4.72 -12.09
C ASP A 102 -12.02 5.48 -10.90
N LEU A 103 -10.78 5.94 -11.09
CA LEU A 103 -10.03 6.67 -10.07
C LEU A 103 -10.73 7.97 -9.65
N GLU A 104 -11.37 8.69 -10.57
CA GLU A 104 -12.06 9.94 -10.24
C GLU A 104 -13.33 9.68 -9.41
N LYS A 105 -14.08 8.63 -9.75
CA LYS A 105 -15.22 8.16 -8.92
C LYS A 105 -14.74 7.71 -7.54
N LEU A 106 -13.65 6.93 -7.46
CA LEU A 106 -13.10 6.48 -6.18
C LEU A 106 -12.66 7.67 -5.30
N VAL A 107 -11.95 8.64 -5.88
CA VAL A 107 -11.51 9.86 -5.18
C VAL A 107 -12.72 10.60 -4.60
N ARG A 108 -13.74 10.90 -5.41
CA ARG A 108 -14.95 11.60 -4.94
C ARG A 108 -15.65 10.88 -3.78
N LEU A 109 -15.77 9.54 -3.87
CA LEU A 109 -16.42 8.74 -2.84
C LEU A 109 -15.63 8.70 -1.51
N ARG A 110 -14.30 8.83 -1.57
CA ARG A 110 -13.42 8.69 -0.39
C ARG A 110 -12.87 10.02 0.12
N ALA A 111 -13.01 11.11 -0.63
CA ALA A 111 -12.41 12.41 -0.35
C ALA A 111 -12.76 12.92 1.06
N GLU A 112 -14.02 12.82 1.48
CA GLU A 112 -14.44 13.25 2.83
C GLU A 112 -13.76 12.44 3.94
N GLY A 113 -13.69 11.11 3.79
CA GLY A 113 -13.05 10.24 4.78
C GLY A 113 -11.54 10.47 4.89
N TRP A 114 -10.88 10.72 3.76
CA TRP A 114 -9.45 11.06 3.72
C TRP A 114 -9.19 12.47 4.25
N ALA A 115 -10.00 13.45 3.87
CA ALA A 115 -9.96 14.82 4.37
C ALA A 115 -9.95 14.86 5.91
N TYR A 116 -10.86 14.12 6.53
CA TYR A 116 -10.94 14.03 7.98
C TYR A 116 -9.64 13.52 8.63
N SER A 117 -9.00 12.50 8.05
CA SER A 117 -7.79 11.92 8.66
C SER A 117 -6.48 12.58 8.22
N ASP A 118 -6.48 13.38 7.15
CA ASP A 118 -5.31 14.13 6.67
C ASP A 118 -5.32 15.61 7.02
N ALA A 119 -6.37 16.09 7.69
CA ALA A 119 -6.58 17.51 7.98
C ALA A 119 -6.46 18.40 6.72
N LEU A 120 -7.01 17.91 5.61
CA LEU A 120 -7.14 18.60 4.33
C LEU A 120 -8.62 18.75 3.98
N GLU A 121 -8.96 19.65 3.05
CA GLU A 121 -10.33 19.77 2.54
C GLU A 121 -10.62 18.67 1.49
N ALA A 122 -11.86 18.18 1.44
CA ALA A 122 -12.26 17.19 0.43
C ALA A 122 -12.03 17.70 -1.01
N ALA A 123 -12.29 19.00 -1.23
CA ALA A 123 -12.05 19.66 -2.51
C ALA A 123 -10.57 19.65 -2.94
N ASP A 124 -9.63 19.55 -2.00
CA ASP A 124 -8.21 19.46 -2.32
C ASP A 124 -7.83 18.08 -2.85
N PHE A 125 -8.45 17.01 -2.33
CA PHE A 125 -8.31 15.66 -2.87
C PHE A 125 -8.93 15.54 -4.24
N GLU A 126 -10.13 16.10 -4.45
CA GLU A 126 -10.77 16.11 -5.76
C GLU A 126 -9.92 16.83 -6.79
N ARG A 127 -9.38 18.01 -6.45
CA ARG A 127 -8.48 18.75 -7.34
C ARG A 127 -7.20 17.98 -7.65
N ALA A 128 -6.59 17.34 -6.66
CA ALA A 128 -5.39 16.51 -6.87
C ALA A 128 -5.69 15.24 -7.68
N GLY A 129 -6.91 14.72 -7.60
CA GLY A 129 -7.35 13.51 -8.31
C GLY A 129 -7.64 13.72 -9.80
N GLN A 130 -7.80 14.97 -10.25
CA GLN A 130 -8.05 15.28 -11.67
C GLN A 130 -6.90 14.75 -12.55
N GLY A 131 -7.21 13.81 -13.45
CA GLY A 131 -6.22 13.19 -14.32
C GLY A 131 -5.16 12.37 -13.60
N LEU A 132 -5.48 11.78 -12.44
CA LEU A 132 -4.62 10.81 -11.76
C LEU A 132 -4.47 9.54 -12.61
N THR A 133 -3.25 9.09 -12.83
CA THR A 133 -2.97 7.93 -13.68
C THR A 133 -2.59 6.68 -12.87
N PRO A 134 -2.82 5.47 -13.41
CA PRO A 134 -2.36 4.23 -12.78
C PRO A 134 -0.86 4.21 -12.46
N ALA A 135 -0.03 4.80 -13.31
CA ALA A 135 1.43 4.87 -13.13
C ALA A 135 1.84 5.69 -11.91
N GLU A 136 1.02 6.66 -11.49
CA GLU A 136 1.23 7.43 -10.27
C GLU A 136 0.79 6.67 -9.01
N VAL A 137 -0.13 5.71 -9.13
CA VAL A 137 -0.68 4.96 -7.99
C VAL A 137 0.18 3.73 -7.65
N LEU A 138 0.60 2.96 -8.65
CA LEU A 138 1.32 1.69 -8.46
C LEU A 138 2.60 1.76 -7.62
N PRO A 139 3.43 2.83 -7.66
CA PRO A 139 4.67 2.90 -6.89
C PRO A 139 4.50 2.98 -5.36
N HIS A 140 3.28 3.26 -4.87
CA HIS A 140 2.97 3.33 -3.44
C HIS A 140 2.70 1.92 -2.86
N ALA A 141 2.83 1.75 -1.55
CA ALA A 141 2.61 0.46 -0.88
C ALA A 141 1.18 0.33 -0.31
N GLY A 142 0.76 -0.91 -0.04
CA GLY A 142 -0.51 -1.22 0.61
C GLY A 142 -1.68 -1.50 -0.34
N PRO A 143 -2.93 -1.51 0.17
CA PRO A 143 -4.15 -1.64 -0.63
C PRO A 143 -4.32 -0.50 -1.63
N LEU A 144 -5.15 -0.70 -2.66
CA LEU A 144 -5.32 0.28 -3.73
C LEU A 144 -5.82 1.64 -3.21
N ALA A 145 -6.76 1.65 -2.26
CA ALA A 145 -7.28 2.89 -1.67
C ALA A 145 -6.16 3.71 -0.99
N GLU A 146 -5.27 3.06 -0.24
CA GLU A 146 -4.14 3.73 0.41
C GLU A 146 -3.07 4.19 -0.60
N ARG A 147 -2.85 3.43 -1.67
CA ARG A 147 -1.97 3.86 -2.77
C ARG A 147 -2.50 5.11 -3.46
N VAL A 148 -3.81 5.15 -3.74
CA VAL A 148 -4.48 6.33 -4.31
C VAL A 148 -4.35 7.51 -3.35
N ARG A 149 -4.68 7.33 -2.06
CA ARG A 149 -4.52 8.38 -1.05
C ARG A 149 -3.08 8.92 -0.98
N ALA A 150 -2.07 8.05 -1.05
CA ALA A 150 -0.67 8.44 -1.06
C ALA A 150 -0.31 9.26 -2.31
N ALA A 151 -0.74 8.82 -3.49
CA ALA A 151 -0.52 9.55 -4.74
C ALA A 151 -1.19 10.93 -4.73
N LEU A 152 -2.41 11.03 -4.17
CA LEU A 152 -3.12 12.30 -4.02
C LEU A 152 -2.40 13.25 -3.08
N ARG A 153 -1.86 12.76 -1.95
CA ARG A 153 -1.07 13.59 -1.04
C ARG A 153 0.18 14.14 -1.73
N GLU A 154 0.86 13.32 -2.54
CA GLU A 154 2.03 13.75 -3.32
C GLU A 154 1.65 14.84 -4.33
N ARG A 155 0.59 14.62 -5.11
CA ARG A 155 0.06 15.62 -6.05
C ARG A 155 -0.42 16.90 -5.37
N HIS A 156 -1.17 16.78 -4.29
CA HIS A 156 -1.63 17.94 -3.52
C HIS A 156 -0.42 18.75 -3.02
N GLY A 157 0.59 18.08 -2.48
CA GLY A 157 1.85 18.70 -2.09
C GLY A 157 2.53 19.41 -3.27
N ALA A 158 2.51 18.82 -4.47
CA ALA A 158 3.07 19.44 -5.66
C ALA A 158 2.33 20.72 -6.09
N LEU A 159 1.00 20.75 -5.91
CA LEU A 159 0.15 21.89 -6.25
C LEU A 159 0.27 23.04 -5.23
N THR A 160 0.39 22.74 -3.95
CA THR A 160 0.34 23.76 -2.88
C THR A 160 1.70 24.24 -2.41
N ARG A 161 2.76 23.45 -2.59
CA ARG A 161 4.10 23.79 -2.08
C ARG A 161 4.95 24.43 -3.17
N PRO A 162 5.61 25.57 -2.87
CA PRO A 162 6.53 26.19 -3.81
C PRO A 162 7.72 25.26 -4.06
N GLN A 163 8.17 25.22 -5.31
CA GLN A 163 9.45 24.59 -5.65
C GLN A 163 10.59 25.42 -5.04
N ARG A 164 11.53 24.72 -4.40
CA ARG A 164 12.69 25.30 -3.73
C ARG A 164 13.94 24.56 -4.17
N LEU A 165 15.04 25.29 -4.29
CA LEU A 165 16.37 24.73 -4.47
C LEU A 165 17.12 24.83 -3.15
N LEU A 166 17.45 23.67 -2.57
CA LEU A 166 18.37 23.57 -1.45
C LEU A 166 19.79 23.53 -2.01
N ARG A 167 20.47 24.68 -1.98
CA ARG A 167 21.84 24.76 -2.48
C ARG A 167 22.78 23.94 -1.60
N ALA A 168 23.62 23.14 -2.23
CA ALA A 168 24.63 22.33 -1.57
C ALA A 168 26.02 22.79 -2.00
N ALA A 169 26.97 22.84 -1.07
CA ALA A 169 28.34 23.26 -1.37
C ALA A 169 29.14 22.18 -2.13
N ASN A 170 28.73 20.92 -2.04
CA ASN A 170 29.38 19.78 -2.66
C ASN A 170 28.38 18.61 -2.87
N PRO A 171 28.74 17.61 -3.69
CA PRO A 171 27.86 16.47 -3.97
C PRO A 171 27.44 15.69 -2.73
N LEU A 172 28.33 15.47 -1.76
CA LEU A 172 28.01 14.76 -0.53
C LEU A 172 26.90 15.47 0.26
N THR A 173 27.01 16.79 0.42
CA THR A 173 25.96 17.61 1.05
C THR A 173 24.64 17.54 0.27
N ALA A 174 24.67 17.50 -1.06
CA ALA A 174 23.46 17.35 -1.87
C ALA A 174 22.77 15.99 -1.61
N HIS A 175 23.53 14.90 -1.52
CA HIS A 175 23.00 13.58 -1.19
C HIS A 175 22.43 13.49 0.24
N LEU A 176 23.07 14.14 1.22
CA LEU A 176 22.52 14.24 2.57
C LEU A 176 21.20 15.00 2.60
N PHE A 177 21.12 16.16 1.92
CA PHE A 177 19.86 16.88 1.78
C PHE A 177 18.77 16.03 1.14
N LEU A 178 19.10 15.28 0.07
CA LEU A 178 18.15 14.39 -0.60
C LEU A 178 17.57 13.37 0.38
N GLY A 179 18.42 12.66 1.14
CA GLY A 179 17.97 11.66 2.11
C GLY A 179 17.07 12.26 3.21
N PHE A 180 17.42 13.42 3.76
CA PHE A 180 16.58 14.08 4.77
C PHE A 180 15.26 14.57 4.19
N VAL A 181 15.28 15.12 2.99
CA VAL A 181 14.07 15.55 2.28
C VAL A 181 13.12 14.38 2.06
N GLU A 182 13.63 13.23 1.61
CA GLU A 182 12.82 12.03 1.43
C GLU A 182 12.21 11.54 2.74
N SER A 183 12.94 11.67 3.85
CA SER A 183 12.44 11.29 5.19
C SER A 183 11.35 12.22 5.74
N VAL A 184 11.33 13.50 5.34
CA VAL A 184 10.40 14.52 5.87
C VAL A 184 9.19 14.75 4.95
N GLY A 185 9.41 14.68 3.62
CA GLY A 185 8.44 15.11 2.62
C GLY A 185 7.80 13.99 1.82
N GLY A 186 8.41 12.79 1.78
CA GLY A 186 7.97 11.66 0.98
C GLY A 186 8.05 11.93 -0.53
N ARG A 187 9.14 11.44 -1.17
CA ARG A 187 9.39 11.36 -2.62
C ARG A 187 9.27 12.68 -3.43
N GLY A 188 9.82 12.68 -4.65
CA GLY A 188 9.76 13.81 -5.59
C GLY A 188 10.90 14.83 -5.55
N ALA A 189 11.89 14.66 -4.67
CA ALA A 189 13.11 15.46 -4.69
C ALA A 189 14.07 14.99 -5.78
N ARG A 190 14.80 15.93 -6.39
CA ARG A 190 15.74 15.63 -7.47
C ARG A 190 17.09 16.30 -7.22
N LEU A 191 18.16 15.55 -7.45
CA LEU A 191 19.50 16.12 -7.52
C LEU A 191 19.63 16.97 -8.78
N THR A 192 20.33 18.08 -8.61
CA THR A 192 20.67 19.07 -9.63
C THR A 192 22.13 19.44 -9.45
N GLU A 193 22.74 20.10 -10.44
CA GLU A 193 24.14 20.55 -10.34
C GLU A 193 24.38 21.43 -9.12
N ASP A 194 23.40 22.26 -8.74
CA ASP A 194 23.50 23.22 -7.63
C ASP A 194 23.05 22.68 -6.26
N GLY A 195 22.53 21.44 -6.20
CA GLY A 195 22.00 20.85 -4.96
C GLY A 195 20.71 20.05 -5.18
N VAL A 196 19.68 20.27 -4.34
CA VAL A 196 18.43 19.48 -4.35
C VAL A 196 17.22 20.36 -4.67
N SER A 197 16.54 20.04 -5.76
CA SER A 197 15.25 20.65 -6.12
C SER A 197 14.10 19.85 -5.47
N VAL A 198 13.27 20.52 -4.68
CA VAL A 198 12.18 19.90 -3.90
C VAL A 198 11.03 20.89 -3.65
N ARG A 199 9.81 20.38 -3.49
CA ARG A 199 8.66 21.13 -2.99
C ARG A 199 8.43 20.88 -1.50
N LEU A 200 8.72 21.87 -0.65
CA LEU A 200 8.58 21.78 0.80
C LEU A 200 7.71 22.91 1.36
N SER A 201 6.89 22.60 2.36
CA SER A 201 6.29 23.61 3.22
C SER A 201 7.37 24.31 4.07
N PRO A 202 7.08 25.50 4.64
CA PRO A 202 8.00 26.18 5.56
C PRO A 202 8.44 25.29 6.74
N ASP A 203 7.51 24.54 7.33
CA ASP A 203 7.80 23.66 8.47
C ASP A 203 8.67 22.47 8.09
N GLN A 204 8.42 21.87 6.92
CA GLN A 204 9.26 20.79 6.40
C GLN A 204 10.67 21.30 6.09
N LEU A 205 10.79 22.49 5.50
CA LEU A 205 12.09 23.13 5.26
C LEU A 205 12.84 23.39 6.57
N ALA A 206 12.15 23.89 7.60
CA ALA A 206 12.72 24.10 8.92
C ALA A 206 13.21 22.77 9.51
N ARG A 207 12.41 21.71 9.42
CA ARG A 207 12.79 20.37 9.89
C ARG A 207 14.01 19.80 9.15
N VAL A 208 14.07 19.91 7.82
CA VAL A 208 15.23 19.48 7.03
C VAL A 208 16.49 20.26 7.44
N ARG A 209 16.38 21.57 7.65
CA ARG A 209 17.50 22.40 8.14
C ARG A 209 17.96 21.97 9.53
N THR A 210 17.03 21.68 10.44
CA THR A 210 17.36 21.16 11.76
C THR A 210 18.07 19.82 11.67
N LEU A 211 17.57 18.87 10.87
CA LEU A 211 18.22 17.56 10.67
C LEU A 211 19.64 17.72 10.13
N MET A 212 19.85 18.61 9.15
CA MET A 212 21.18 18.90 8.63
C MET A 212 22.10 19.55 9.67
N ALA A 213 21.60 20.49 10.47
CA ALA A 213 22.39 21.12 11.53
C ALA A 213 22.75 20.14 12.65
N THR A 214 21.85 19.20 12.98
CA THR A 214 22.05 18.23 14.06
C THR A 214 22.92 17.04 13.63
N TYR A 215 22.71 16.51 12.42
CA TYR A 215 23.31 15.24 12.00
C TYR A 215 24.28 15.35 10.82
N GLY A 216 24.30 16.49 10.12
CA GLY A 216 25.03 16.63 8.85
C GLY A 216 26.54 16.41 8.99
N GLU A 217 27.17 16.96 10.03
CA GLU A 217 28.61 16.80 10.25
C GLU A 217 28.97 15.34 10.58
N GLY A 218 28.22 14.71 11.49
CA GLY A 218 28.44 13.32 11.87
C GLY A 218 28.31 12.35 10.69
N LEU A 219 27.28 12.53 9.86
CA LEU A 219 27.07 11.73 8.65
C LEU A 219 28.17 11.98 7.61
N THR A 220 28.64 13.23 7.48
CA THR A 220 29.75 13.57 6.58
C THR A 220 31.03 12.85 7.00
N GLN A 221 31.39 12.89 8.28
CA GLN A 221 32.56 12.18 8.79
C GLN A 221 32.44 10.66 8.63
N GLN A 222 31.24 10.11 8.84
CA GLN A 222 30.99 8.69 8.61
C GLN A 222 31.17 8.30 7.15
N ALA A 223 30.61 9.07 6.21
CA ALA A 223 30.75 8.83 4.77
C ALA A 223 32.21 8.92 4.31
N LEU A 224 32.97 9.90 4.79
CA LEU A 224 34.39 10.05 4.47
C LEU A 224 35.21 8.85 4.96
N ARG A 225 34.97 8.36 6.19
CA ARG A 225 35.65 7.15 6.71
C ARG A 225 35.33 5.91 5.86
N GLN A 226 34.09 5.77 5.42
CA GLN A 226 33.69 4.66 4.54
C GLN A 226 34.36 4.77 3.16
N ALA A 227 34.46 5.98 2.60
CA ALA A 227 35.13 6.22 1.32
C ALA A 227 36.64 5.90 1.39
N GLU A 228 37.31 6.29 2.47
CA GLU A 228 38.74 5.98 2.69
C GLU A 228 38.99 4.47 2.79
N ALA A 229 38.16 3.76 3.59
CA ALA A 229 38.24 2.31 3.71
C ALA A 229 38.07 1.61 2.34
N LEU A 230 37.09 2.06 1.55
CA LEU A 230 36.83 1.53 0.21
C LEU A 230 37.99 1.83 -0.76
N ALA A 231 38.56 3.03 -0.71
CA ALA A 231 39.71 3.39 -1.54
C ALA A 231 40.94 2.54 -1.22
N LEU A 232 41.20 2.26 0.07
CA LEU A 232 42.26 1.36 0.50
C LEU A 232 42.05 -0.08 0.02
N GLU A 233 40.81 -0.57 0.08
CA GLU A 233 40.45 -1.90 -0.45
C GLU A 233 40.72 -1.98 -1.96
N LYS A 234 40.21 -1.03 -2.74
CA LYS A 234 40.40 -1.01 -4.20
C LYS A 234 41.84 -0.76 -4.63
N GLY A 235 42.59 0.05 -3.90
CA GLY A 235 44.02 0.23 -4.15
C GLY A 235 44.84 -1.04 -3.95
N ARG A 236 44.40 -1.96 -3.07
CA ARG A 236 45.06 -3.26 -2.87
C ARG A 236 44.68 -4.30 -3.92
N GLU A 237 43.53 -4.17 -4.56
CA GLU A 237 43.07 -5.05 -5.66
C GLU A 237 43.80 -4.78 -6.99
N HIS A 238 44.44 -3.62 -7.13
CA HIS A 238 45.13 -3.18 -8.36
C HIS A 238 46.57 -2.70 -8.06
N PRO A 239 47.51 -3.60 -7.70
CA PRO A 239 48.90 -3.26 -7.39
C PRO A 239 49.71 -2.79 -8.61
#